data_AF-A0A9W5YB89-F1
#
_entry.id   AF-A0A9W5YB89-F1
#
_cell.length_a   1.000
_cell.length_b   1.000
_cell.length_c   1.000
_cell.angle_alpha   90.00
_cell.angle_beta   90.00
_cell.angle_gamma   90.00
#
_symmetry.space_group_name_H-M   'P 1'
#
loop_
_entity.id
_entity.type
_entity.pdbx_description
1 polymer ?
#
loop_
_entity_poly.entity_id
_entity_poly.type
_entity_poly.pdbx_seq_one_letter_code
_entity_poly.pdbx_strand_id
1 'polypeptide(L)'
;MYYLYGSNNNELSPVEVFKIFGYLSNTAGLEPDLIEMQKVLDLSPEEIEEMKDLVVTRGMMLSDESRSVLSKRAIREYNELFEDVSQRIVSEFIRIMGDEKYKKFNNYLKEWFDVERDYRKKWLREKNIKTLLGGIGTVYATQCYCENALPFLCLKFANIGKLEWLTPECKEIYTKSYPIDISYKGTTLKDLIVKEAGPYNIEDDYWNCTCRKYKDLDCMMPMAQAAFFDNYNDGKDEYGRIVRLQAGIDVNTKTAKKLGLDHLQNAWVEVDFSRLPMCQKG
;
A
#
# COMPACT_ATOMS: atom_id res chain seq x y z
N MET A 1 -33.92 1.54 23.06
CA MET A 1 -33.07 1.22 24.23
C MET A 1 -31.64 1.12 23.72
N TYR A 2 -31.01 2.28 23.49
CA TYR A 2 -29.61 2.38 23.04
C TYR A 2 -28.81 2.80 24.26
N TYR A 3 -28.03 1.87 24.81
CA TYR A 3 -27.06 2.20 25.84
C TYR A 3 -25.88 2.90 25.17
N LEU A 4 -25.87 4.24 25.26
CA LEU A 4 -24.66 5.04 25.17
C LEU A 4 -23.87 4.81 26.46
N TYR A 5 -23.04 3.77 26.48
CA TYR A 5 -21.90 3.72 27.38
C TYR A 5 -20.76 4.48 26.71
N GLY A 6 -20.36 5.61 27.32
CA GLY A 6 -19.09 6.24 26.99
C GLY A 6 -17.96 5.25 27.27
N SER A 7 -17.16 4.97 26.26
CA SER A 7 -15.88 4.30 26.42
C SER A 7 -14.75 5.27 26.07
N ASN A 8 -13.83 5.44 27.00
CA ASN A 8 -12.48 5.95 26.75
C ASN A 8 -11.71 4.92 25.89
N ASN A 9 -12.14 4.61 24.67
CA ASN A 9 -11.46 3.62 23.84
C ASN A 9 -10.27 4.27 23.12
N ASN A 10 -9.14 4.31 23.82
CA ASN A 10 -7.87 4.87 23.35
C ASN A 10 -6.98 3.85 22.59
N GLU A 11 -7.43 2.60 22.43
CA GLU A 11 -6.69 1.51 21.80
C GLU A 11 -6.98 1.42 20.29
N LEU A 12 -5.95 1.08 19.50
CA LEU A 12 -6.08 0.77 18.09
C LEU A 12 -6.98 -0.45 17.89
N SER A 13 -7.83 -0.40 16.87
CA SER A 13 -8.59 -1.57 16.41
C SER A 13 -7.66 -2.68 15.90
N PRO A 14 -8.11 -3.95 15.85
CA PRO A 14 -7.32 -5.03 15.29
C PRO A 14 -6.85 -4.77 13.85
N VAL A 15 -7.70 -4.15 13.01
CA VAL A 15 -7.35 -3.75 11.64
C VAL A 15 -6.22 -2.73 11.63
N GLU A 16 -6.27 -1.73 12.50
CA GLU A 16 -5.20 -0.73 12.62
C GLU A 16 -3.90 -1.38 13.10
N VAL A 17 -3.94 -2.27 14.10
CA VAL A 17 -2.76 -3.01 14.56
C VAL A 17 -2.15 -3.82 13.41
N PHE A 18 -2.96 -4.54 12.65
CA PHE A 18 -2.50 -5.31 11.48
C PHE A 18 -1.79 -4.40 10.45
N LYS A 19 -2.44 -3.29 10.08
CA LYS A 19 -1.93 -2.33 9.09
C LYS A 19 -0.62 -1.68 9.55
N ILE A 20 -0.62 -1.14 10.77
CA ILE A 20 0.48 -0.33 11.31
C ILE A 20 1.69 -1.22 11.61
N PHE A 21 1.50 -2.34 12.30
CA PHE A 21 2.60 -3.27 12.55
C PHE A 21 3.14 -3.86 11.25
N GLY A 22 2.27 -4.27 10.32
CA GLY A 22 2.70 -4.76 9.01
C GLY A 22 3.51 -3.73 8.23
N TYR A 23 3.16 -2.44 8.32
CA TYR A 23 3.96 -1.37 7.74
C TYR A 23 5.33 -1.24 8.41
N LEU A 24 5.36 -1.13 9.75
CA LEU A 24 6.59 -1.03 10.54
C LEU A 24 7.54 -2.21 10.29
N SER A 25 7.00 -3.42 10.30
CA SER A 25 7.79 -4.65 10.36
C SER A 25 8.23 -5.17 9.00
N ASN A 26 7.63 -4.69 7.91
CA ASN A 26 7.87 -5.20 6.56
C ASN A 26 8.29 -4.11 5.54
N THR A 27 8.63 -2.91 6.02
CA THR A 27 9.13 -1.83 5.15
C THR A 27 10.63 -1.67 5.28
N ALA A 28 11.32 -1.75 4.16
CA ALA A 28 12.74 -1.47 4.08
C ALA A 28 13.03 -0.03 4.53
N GLY A 29 13.97 0.12 5.46
CA GLY A 29 14.34 1.40 6.06
C GLY A 29 13.65 1.72 7.40
N LEU A 30 12.68 0.91 7.83
CA LEU A 30 12.05 1.01 9.16
C LEU A 30 12.61 -0.01 10.17
N GLU A 31 13.66 -0.75 9.81
CA GLU A 31 14.32 -1.69 10.73
C GLU A 31 14.82 -1.01 12.03
N PRO A 32 15.36 0.23 12.01
CA PRO A 32 15.73 0.93 13.24
C PRO A 32 14.55 1.17 14.18
N ASP A 33 13.39 1.58 13.64
CA ASP A 33 12.16 1.80 14.43
C ASP A 33 11.63 0.49 15.03
N LEU A 34 11.71 -0.61 14.29
CA LEU A 34 11.32 -1.93 14.77
C LEU A 34 12.23 -2.39 15.92
N ILE A 35 13.55 -2.15 15.81
CA ILE A 35 14.53 -2.45 16.87
C ILE A 35 14.29 -1.57 18.11
N GLU A 36 13.92 -0.30 17.94
CA GLU A 36 13.57 0.58 19.04
C GLU A 36 12.33 0.08 19.77
N MET A 37 11.26 -0.24 19.04
CA MET A 37 10.04 -0.83 19.60
C MET A 37 10.35 -2.10 20.39
N GLN A 38 11.16 -3.00 19.81
CA GLN A 38 11.57 -4.24 20.46
C GLN A 38 12.24 -3.96 21.82
N LYS A 39 13.15 -2.99 21.89
CA LYS A 39 13.84 -2.60 23.13
C LYS A 39 12.89 -1.97 24.15
N VAL A 40 12.01 -1.08 23.71
CA VAL A 40 11.06 -0.38 24.59
C VAL A 40 10.07 -1.36 25.24
N LEU A 41 9.67 -2.39 24.49
CA LEU A 41 8.67 -3.38 24.93
C LEU A 41 9.28 -4.64 25.56
N ASP A 42 10.61 -4.73 25.61
CA ASP A 42 11.34 -5.91 26.08
C ASP A 42 10.86 -7.19 25.38
N LEU A 43 10.83 -7.14 24.04
CA LEU A 43 10.45 -8.26 23.18
C LEU A 43 11.70 -9.03 22.73
N SER A 44 11.62 -10.36 22.76
CA SER A 44 12.68 -11.22 22.24
C SER A 44 12.73 -11.15 20.71
N PRO A 45 13.90 -11.42 20.09
CA PRO A 45 13.98 -11.54 18.64
C PRO A 45 13.00 -12.57 18.05
N GLU A 46 12.78 -13.68 18.78
CA GLU A 46 11.85 -14.74 18.39
C GLU A 46 10.39 -14.26 18.45
N GLU A 47 10.00 -13.50 19.48
CA GLU A 47 8.64 -12.93 19.57
C GLU A 47 8.36 -12.00 18.37
N ILE A 48 9.31 -11.11 18.03
CA ILE A 48 9.17 -10.20 16.88
C ILE A 48 9.08 -10.98 15.56
N GLU A 49 9.89 -12.02 15.37
CA GLU A 49 9.87 -12.80 14.15
C GLU A 49 8.58 -13.61 13.99
N GLU A 50 8.06 -14.20 15.07
CA GLU A 50 6.75 -14.87 15.07
C GLU A 50 5.62 -13.87 14.72
N MET A 51 5.65 -12.67 15.29
CA MET A 51 4.68 -11.62 14.97
C MET A 51 4.74 -11.17 13.50
N LYS A 52 5.96 -11.03 12.95
CA LYS A 52 6.18 -10.68 11.54
C LYS A 52 5.62 -11.76 10.61
N ASP A 53 5.95 -13.01 10.87
CA ASP A 53 5.51 -14.14 10.04
C ASP A 53 3.98 -14.26 10.00
N LEU A 54 3.33 -14.05 11.15
CA LEU A 54 1.87 -14.01 11.26
C LEU A 54 1.26 -12.96 10.33
N VAL A 55 1.78 -11.72 10.32
CA VAL A 55 1.24 -10.65 9.48
C VAL A 55 1.53 -10.88 8.00
N VAL A 56 2.73 -11.37 7.65
CA VAL A 56 3.09 -11.67 6.26
C VAL A 56 2.23 -12.79 5.70
N THR A 57 2.16 -13.94 6.39
CA THR A 57 1.41 -15.11 5.91
C THR A 57 -0.09 -14.80 5.78
N ARG A 58 -0.68 -14.11 6.77
CA ARG A 58 -2.10 -13.72 6.69
C ARG A 58 -2.35 -12.63 5.66
N GLY A 59 -1.41 -11.71 5.47
CA GLY A 59 -1.46 -10.70 4.41
C GLY A 59 -1.48 -11.31 3.01
N MET A 60 -0.78 -12.43 2.80
CA MET A 60 -0.78 -13.17 1.54
C MET A 60 -2.12 -13.87 1.29
N MET A 61 -2.69 -14.55 2.29
CA MET A 61 -4.01 -15.21 2.16
C MET A 61 -5.10 -14.22 1.70
N LEU A 62 -5.12 -13.02 2.29
CA LEU A 62 -6.08 -11.96 1.94
C LEU A 62 -5.86 -11.41 0.51
N SER A 63 -4.64 -11.48 -0.01
CA SER A 63 -4.30 -10.94 -1.33
C SER A 63 -4.83 -11.82 -2.46
N ASP A 64 -4.86 -13.14 -2.28
CA ASP A 64 -5.44 -14.07 -3.25
C ASP A 64 -6.97 -13.89 -3.37
N GLU A 65 -7.65 -13.64 -2.26
CA GLU A 65 -9.10 -13.41 -2.27
C GLU A 65 -9.49 -12.05 -2.87
N SER A 66 -8.70 -11.00 -2.59
CA SER A 66 -8.96 -9.64 -3.07
C SER A 66 -9.08 -9.55 -4.60
N ARG A 67 -8.38 -10.42 -5.35
CA ARG A 67 -8.30 -10.39 -6.81
C ARG A 67 -9.57 -10.83 -7.53
N SER A 68 -10.53 -11.43 -6.82
CA SER A 68 -11.75 -12.01 -7.40
C SER A 68 -13.01 -11.13 -7.29
N VAL A 69 -12.87 -9.89 -6.80
CA VAL A 69 -14.01 -9.14 -6.25
C VAL A 69 -14.50 -8.04 -7.20
N LEU A 70 -15.65 -8.27 -7.84
CA LEU A 70 -16.42 -7.23 -8.55
C LEU A 70 -17.87 -7.07 -8.05
N SER A 71 -18.32 -7.90 -7.10
CA SER A 71 -19.70 -7.87 -6.57
C SER A 71 -19.76 -7.32 -5.14
N LYS A 72 -20.85 -6.62 -4.78
CA LYS A 72 -21.08 -6.11 -3.41
C LYS A 72 -21.01 -7.20 -2.33
N ARG A 73 -21.47 -8.42 -2.66
CA ARG A 73 -21.40 -9.57 -1.76
C ARG A 73 -19.94 -9.94 -1.49
N ALA A 74 -19.13 -10.05 -2.54
CA ALA A 74 -17.71 -10.35 -2.43
C ALA A 74 -16.92 -9.22 -1.73
N ILE A 75 -17.33 -7.95 -1.87
CA ILE A 75 -16.73 -6.82 -1.13
C ILE A 75 -16.99 -6.94 0.38
N ARG A 76 -18.24 -7.25 0.76
CA ARG A 76 -18.59 -7.45 2.18
C ARG A 76 -17.84 -8.64 2.75
N GLU A 77 -17.83 -9.78 2.06
CA GLU A 77 -17.12 -10.99 2.48
C GLU A 77 -15.61 -10.73 2.64
N TYR A 78 -14.99 -9.96 1.73
CA TYR A 78 -13.60 -9.55 1.86
C TYR A 78 -13.35 -8.69 3.12
N ASN A 79 -14.20 -7.70 3.38
CA ASN A 79 -14.04 -6.82 4.55
C ASN A 79 -14.26 -7.60 5.86
N GLU A 80 -15.28 -8.47 5.91
CA GLU A 80 -15.55 -9.36 7.05
C GLU A 80 -14.38 -10.32 7.31
N LEU A 81 -13.80 -10.89 6.25
CA LEU A 81 -12.62 -11.74 6.39
C LEU A 81 -11.41 -10.94 6.90
N PHE A 82 -11.20 -9.73 6.40
CA PHE A 82 -10.07 -8.91 6.84
C PHE A 82 -10.18 -8.56 8.33
N GLU A 83 -11.38 -8.23 8.80
CA GLU A 83 -11.66 -8.02 10.23
C GLU A 83 -11.40 -9.29 11.06
N ASP A 84 -11.90 -10.45 10.64
CA ASP A 84 -11.68 -11.73 11.34
C ASP A 84 -10.19 -12.09 11.42
N VAL A 85 -9.47 -11.97 10.31
CA VAL A 85 -8.02 -12.20 10.27
C VAL A 85 -7.28 -11.24 11.22
N SER A 86 -7.65 -9.97 11.22
CA SER A 86 -7.03 -8.95 12.08
C SER A 86 -7.27 -9.24 13.56
N GLN A 87 -8.49 -9.67 13.93
CA GLN A 87 -8.83 -10.08 15.31
C GLN A 87 -8.01 -11.30 15.76
N ARG A 88 -7.82 -12.28 14.88
CA ARG A 88 -6.97 -13.45 15.17
C ARG A 88 -5.52 -13.04 15.37
N ILE A 89 -4.98 -12.13 14.55
CA ILE A 89 -3.62 -11.61 14.71
C ILE A 89 -3.43 -10.96 16.07
N VAL A 90 -4.37 -10.11 16.50
CA VAL A 90 -4.32 -9.51 17.84
C VAL A 90 -4.36 -10.58 18.94
N SER A 91 -5.20 -11.61 18.79
CA SER A 91 -5.28 -12.71 19.75
C SER A 91 -3.96 -13.48 19.85
N GLU A 92 -3.29 -13.72 18.72
CA GLU A 92 -1.96 -14.35 18.69
C GLU A 92 -0.89 -13.44 19.29
N PHE A 93 -0.93 -12.13 19.03
CA PHE A 93 0.01 -11.18 19.65
C PHE A 93 -0.12 -11.19 21.17
N ILE A 94 -1.36 -11.18 21.69
CA ILE A 94 -1.62 -11.31 23.13
C ILE A 94 -1.09 -12.66 23.65
N ARG A 95 -1.24 -13.76 22.91
CA ARG A 95 -0.67 -15.06 23.28
C ARG A 95 0.85 -15.04 23.36
N ILE A 96 1.50 -14.34 22.44
CA ILE A 96 2.97 -14.24 22.36
C ILE A 96 3.51 -13.41 23.53
N MET A 97 3.04 -12.17 23.71
CA MET A 97 3.66 -11.21 24.63
C MET A 97 2.92 -11.04 25.98
N GLY A 98 1.69 -11.53 26.09
CA GLY A 98 0.80 -11.33 27.24
C GLY A 98 0.05 -9.98 27.22
N ASP A 99 -1.05 -9.91 27.96
CA ASP A 99 -1.97 -8.76 27.96
C ASP A 99 -1.31 -7.42 28.33
N GLU A 100 -0.44 -7.43 29.34
CA GLU A 100 0.22 -6.20 29.81
C GLU A 100 1.19 -5.63 28.78
N LYS A 101 2.00 -6.48 28.14
CA LYS A 101 2.89 -6.04 27.05
C LYS A 101 2.08 -5.62 25.83
N TYR A 102 0.99 -6.32 25.50
CA TYR A 102 0.13 -5.95 24.38
C TYR A 102 -0.47 -4.54 24.52
N LYS A 103 -0.91 -4.15 25.71
CA LYS A 103 -1.39 -2.76 25.94
C LYS A 103 -0.31 -1.72 25.69
N LYS A 104 0.93 -1.99 26.11
CA LYS A 104 2.08 -1.12 25.83
C LYS A 104 2.40 -1.08 24.35
N PHE A 105 2.37 -2.23 23.68
CA PHE A 105 2.56 -2.36 22.23
C PHE A 105 1.51 -1.57 21.44
N ASN A 106 0.23 -1.68 21.79
CA ASN A 106 -0.86 -0.96 21.13
C ASN A 106 -0.67 0.56 21.24
N ASN A 107 -0.35 1.05 22.45
CA ASN A 107 -0.04 2.46 22.66
C ASN A 107 1.21 2.91 21.89
N TYR A 108 2.28 2.10 21.90
CA TYR A 108 3.50 2.39 21.15
C TYR A 108 3.20 2.53 19.66
N LEU A 109 2.48 1.58 19.06
CA LEU A 109 2.12 1.62 17.64
C LEU A 109 1.31 2.87 17.30
N LYS A 110 0.38 3.26 18.16
CA LYS A 110 -0.44 4.47 17.96
C LYS A 110 0.42 5.72 17.92
N GLU A 111 1.24 5.92 18.95
CA GLU A 111 2.14 7.08 19.05
C GLU A 111 3.15 7.11 17.91
N TRP A 112 3.78 5.97 17.62
CA TRP A 112 4.72 5.83 16.51
C TRP A 112 4.06 6.14 15.17
N PHE A 113 2.86 5.62 14.91
CA PHE A 113 2.19 5.81 13.64
C PHE A 113 1.74 7.25 13.42
N ASP A 114 1.31 7.95 14.47
CA ASP A 114 1.00 9.38 14.38
C ASP A 114 2.23 10.19 13.95
N VAL A 115 3.40 9.91 14.55
CA VAL A 115 4.66 10.56 14.18
C VAL A 115 5.10 10.20 12.77
N GLU A 116 5.09 8.91 12.43
CA GLU A 116 5.49 8.41 11.10
C GLU A 116 4.56 8.92 10.00
N ARG A 117 3.24 8.99 10.23
CA ARG A 117 2.28 9.57 9.28
C ARG A 117 2.65 11.01 8.94
N ASP A 118 2.90 11.84 9.96
CA ASP A 118 3.18 13.26 9.76
C ASP A 118 4.54 13.48 9.12
N TYR A 119 5.56 12.71 9.54
CA TYR A 119 6.86 12.67 8.88
C TYR A 119 6.73 12.29 7.41
N ARG A 120 6.03 11.18 7.11
CA ARG A 120 5.94 10.60 5.77
C ARG A 120 5.20 11.51 4.81
N LYS A 121 4.12 12.15 5.26
CA LYS A 121 3.39 13.17 4.48
C LYS A 121 4.32 14.30 4.05
N LYS A 122 5.06 14.87 5.00
CA LYS A 122 6.00 15.97 4.71
C LYS A 122 7.11 15.50 3.76
N TRP A 123 7.71 14.35 4.05
CA TRP A 123 8.79 13.78 3.25
C TRP A 123 8.37 13.52 1.80
N LEU A 124 7.20 12.93 1.58
CA LEU A 124 6.66 12.66 0.23
C LEU A 124 6.31 13.93 -0.51
N ARG A 125 5.69 14.91 0.16
CA ARG A 125 5.40 16.20 -0.45
C ARG A 125 6.68 16.89 -0.94
N GLU A 126 7.73 16.89 -0.12
CA GLU A 126 9.02 17.48 -0.50
C GLU A 126 9.73 16.70 -1.61
N LYS A 127 9.70 15.36 -1.55
CA LYS A 127 10.27 14.48 -2.59
C LYS A 127 9.57 14.69 -3.92
N ASN A 128 8.24 14.55 -3.94
CA ASN A 128 7.44 14.59 -5.15
C ASN A 128 7.38 15.99 -5.77
N ILE A 129 7.34 17.07 -5.00
CA ILE A 129 7.43 18.44 -5.55
C ILE A 129 8.72 18.65 -6.32
N LYS A 130 9.86 18.15 -5.82
CA LYS A 130 11.15 18.30 -6.50
C LYS A 130 11.24 17.46 -7.77
N THR A 131 10.58 16.31 -7.81
CA THR A 131 10.66 15.35 -8.91
C THR A 131 9.56 15.49 -9.96
N LEU A 132 8.49 16.24 -9.65
CA LEU A 132 7.37 16.54 -10.55
C LEU A 132 7.79 17.19 -11.88
N LEU A 133 8.90 17.94 -11.89
CA LEU A 133 9.46 18.53 -13.12
C LEU A 133 9.96 17.49 -14.14
N GLY A 134 10.19 16.24 -13.71
CA GLY A 134 10.70 15.15 -14.56
C GLY A 134 9.77 13.95 -14.68
N GLY A 135 8.55 14.02 -14.14
CA GLY A 135 7.62 12.86 -14.13
C GLY A 135 8.05 11.73 -13.20
N ILE A 136 9.00 11.97 -12.29
CA ILE A 136 9.45 10.97 -11.31
C ILE A 136 8.62 11.13 -10.02
N GLY A 137 8.16 10.03 -9.45
CA GLY A 137 7.41 10.01 -8.18
C GLY A 137 7.97 8.98 -7.21
N THR A 138 8.01 9.33 -5.92
CA THR A 138 8.25 8.38 -4.83
C THR A 138 6.93 7.76 -4.42
N VAL A 139 6.82 6.43 -4.54
CA VAL A 139 5.61 5.65 -4.21
C VAL A 139 5.97 4.42 -3.40
N TYR A 140 5.00 3.90 -2.65
CA TYR A 140 5.18 2.67 -1.88
C TYR A 140 4.99 1.44 -2.78
N ALA A 141 6.04 0.65 -2.92
CA ALA A 141 6.05 -0.61 -3.64
C ALA A 141 5.74 -1.77 -2.70
N THR A 142 4.73 -2.54 -3.05
CA THR A 142 4.42 -3.84 -2.43
C THR A 142 4.90 -4.98 -3.29
N GLN A 143 5.24 -6.12 -2.69
CA GLN A 143 5.59 -7.32 -3.44
C GLN A 143 4.39 -8.25 -3.64
N CYS A 144 4.32 -8.87 -4.82
CA CYS A 144 3.32 -9.88 -5.12
C CYS A 144 3.90 -11.05 -5.94
N TYR A 145 3.24 -12.22 -5.87
CA TYR A 145 3.37 -13.27 -6.88
C TYR A 145 2.43 -13.01 -8.07
N CYS A 146 2.55 -11.84 -8.67
CA CYS A 146 1.76 -11.42 -9.83
C CYS A 146 2.65 -10.74 -10.87
N GLU A 147 2.06 -10.20 -11.93
CA GLU A 147 2.78 -9.28 -12.82
C GLU A 147 2.88 -7.89 -12.17
N ASN A 148 3.83 -7.06 -12.59
CA ASN A 148 3.92 -5.70 -12.07
C ASN A 148 2.63 -4.92 -12.41
N ALA A 149 2.10 -4.21 -11.42
CA ALA A 149 0.81 -3.52 -11.53
C ALA A 149 0.92 -2.04 -11.14
N LEU A 150 0.31 -1.18 -11.95
CA LEU A 150 -0.06 0.18 -11.58
C LEU A 150 -1.59 0.30 -11.62
N PRO A 151 -2.20 1.18 -10.81
CA PRO A 151 -3.65 1.18 -10.62
C PRO A 151 -4.41 1.86 -11.76
N PHE A 152 -4.09 1.51 -13.01
CA PHE A 152 -4.70 2.08 -14.20
C PHE A 152 -4.92 1.07 -15.34
N LEU A 153 -6.18 0.80 -15.66
CA LEU A 153 -6.59 -0.23 -16.61
C LEU A 153 -6.12 0.06 -18.03
N CYS A 154 -6.15 1.33 -18.43
CA CYS A 154 -5.76 1.70 -19.79
C CYS A 154 -4.27 1.51 -20.04
N LEU A 155 -3.43 1.76 -19.02
CA LEU A 155 -2.00 1.46 -19.09
C LEU A 155 -1.77 -0.05 -19.24
N LYS A 156 -2.46 -0.88 -18.44
CA LYS A 156 -2.40 -2.35 -18.55
C LYS A 156 -2.65 -2.78 -19.99
N PHE A 157 -3.83 -2.46 -20.54
CA PHE A 157 -4.23 -2.94 -21.86
C PHE A 157 -3.33 -2.44 -22.98
N ALA A 158 -2.88 -1.18 -22.92
CA ALA A 158 -1.92 -0.65 -23.87
C ALA A 158 -0.58 -1.40 -23.83
N ASN A 159 -0.07 -1.68 -22.63
CA ASN A 159 1.20 -2.38 -22.43
C ASN A 159 1.18 -3.84 -22.88
N ILE A 160 0.05 -4.53 -22.76
CA ILE A 160 -0.12 -5.91 -23.24
C ILE A 160 -0.61 -5.98 -24.69
N GLY A 161 -0.69 -4.84 -25.40
CA GLY A 161 -1.09 -4.77 -26.81
C GLY A 161 -2.57 -5.05 -27.07
N LYS A 162 -3.43 -4.98 -26.05
CA LYS A 162 -4.88 -5.15 -26.14
C LYS A 162 -5.59 -3.83 -26.39
N LEU A 163 -5.17 -3.12 -27.44
CA LEU A 163 -5.70 -1.80 -27.78
C LEU A 163 -7.21 -1.85 -28.09
N GLU A 164 -7.70 -2.99 -28.58
CA GLU A 164 -9.11 -3.22 -28.83
C GLU A 164 -9.98 -3.20 -27.55
N TRP A 165 -9.39 -3.51 -26.39
CA TRP A 165 -10.06 -3.50 -25.07
C TRP A 165 -10.05 -2.13 -24.37
N LEU A 166 -9.35 -1.15 -24.94
CA LEU A 166 -9.39 0.22 -24.42
C LEU A 166 -10.75 0.86 -24.69
N THR A 167 -11.24 1.64 -23.72
CA THR A 167 -12.38 2.55 -23.92
C THR A 167 -12.02 3.59 -25.00
N PRO A 168 -13.02 4.24 -25.64
CA PRO A 168 -12.76 5.29 -26.62
C PRO A 168 -11.82 6.38 -26.10
N GLU A 169 -12.04 6.86 -24.87
CA GLU A 169 -11.23 7.90 -24.23
C GLU A 169 -9.78 7.43 -24.04
N CYS A 170 -9.58 6.17 -23.65
CA CYS A 170 -8.25 5.64 -23.48
C CYS A 170 -7.51 5.39 -24.81
N LYS A 171 -8.22 5.11 -25.91
CA LYS A 171 -7.60 4.95 -27.24
C LYS A 171 -6.99 6.24 -27.78
N GLU A 172 -7.52 7.39 -27.37
CA GLU A 172 -6.98 8.70 -27.78
C GLU A 172 -5.60 8.98 -27.16
N ILE A 173 -5.35 8.41 -25.98
CA ILE A 173 -4.16 8.69 -25.16
C ILE A 173 -3.16 7.52 -25.22
N TYR A 174 -3.65 6.29 -25.14
CA TYR A 174 -2.86 5.08 -25.03
C TYR A 174 -2.87 4.30 -26.34
N THR A 175 -1.83 4.47 -27.13
CA THR A 175 -1.75 3.93 -28.51
C THR A 175 -0.66 2.88 -28.70
N LYS A 176 0.21 2.69 -27.70
CA LYS A 176 1.35 1.77 -27.71
C LYS A 176 1.70 1.32 -26.30
N SER A 177 2.79 0.56 -26.16
CA SER A 177 3.34 0.22 -24.86
C SER A 177 4.11 1.41 -24.24
N TYR A 178 3.94 1.60 -22.95
CA TYR A 178 4.51 2.66 -22.12
C TYR A 178 5.22 2.05 -20.89
N PRO A 179 6.51 1.69 -21.04
CA PRO A 179 7.29 1.21 -19.91
C PRO A 179 7.58 2.31 -18.88
N ILE A 180 7.87 1.90 -17.65
CA ILE A 180 8.38 2.75 -16.55
C ILE A 180 9.79 2.33 -16.17
N ASP A 181 10.55 3.24 -15.57
CA ASP A 181 11.79 2.88 -14.89
C ASP A 181 11.53 2.92 -13.38
N ILE A 182 12.13 1.99 -12.62
CA ILE A 182 12.01 1.92 -11.17
C ILE A 182 13.40 1.89 -10.53
N SER A 183 13.58 2.72 -9.50
CA SER A 183 14.85 2.91 -8.81
C SER A 183 14.70 2.69 -7.31
N TYR A 184 15.63 1.94 -6.73
CA TYR A 184 15.74 1.73 -5.29
C TYR A 184 17.21 1.59 -4.88
N LYS A 185 17.63 2.37 -3.88
CA LYS A 185 19.01 2.38 -3.33
C LYS A 185 20.12 2.36 -4.40
N GLY A 186 19.97 3.15 -5.45
CA GLY A 186 20.95 3.28 -6.54
C GLY A 186 20.84 2.23 -7.65
N THR A 187 20.06 1.16 -7.45
CA THR A 187 19.72 0.20 -8.50
C THR A 187 18.56 0.76 -9.31
N THR A 188 18.68 0.77 -10.64
CA THR A 188 17.59 1.17 -11.55
C THR A 188 17.29 0.04 -12.53
N LEU A 189 16.04 -0.39 -12.58
CA LEU A 189 15.54 -1.28 -13.61
C LEU A 189 14.80 -0.45 -14.66
N LYS A 190 15.27 -0.57 -15.91
CA LYS A 190 14.71 0.15 -17.04
C LYS A 190 13.70 -0.68 -17.80
N ASP A 191 12.85 0.02 -18.53
CA ASP A 191 11.91 -0.55 -19.50
C ASP A 191 10.95 -1.57 -18.88
N LEU A 192 10.55 -1.36 -17.62
CA LEU A 192 9.64 -2.25 -16.92
C LEU A 192 8.23 -2.10 -17.48
N ILE A 193 7.69 -3.21 -17.99
CA ILE A 193 6.32 -3.27 -18.50
C ILE A 193 5.36 -3.61 -17.36
N VAL A 194 4.41 -2.72 -17.13
CA VAL A 194 3.25 -2.96 -16.25
C VAL A 194 2.22 -3.76 -17.02
N LYS A 195 1.85 -4.95 -16.54
CA LYS A 195 0.92 -5.86 -17.23
C LYS A 195 -0.37 -6.14 -16.46
N GLU A 196 -0.52 -5.55 -15.29
CA GLU A 196 -1.72 -5.70 -14.46
C GLU A 196 -2.21 -4.33 -13.98
N ALA A 197 -3.50 -4.25 -13.66
CA ALA A 197 -4.14 -3.07 -13.10
C ALA A 197 -4.39 -3.31 -11.61
N GLY A 198 -3.88 -2.41 -10.79
CA GLY A 198 -3.80 -2.56 -9.34
C GLY A 198 -2.49 -1.95 -8.85
N PRO A 199 -2.27 -1.78 -7.55
CA PRO A 199 -3.03 -2.34 -6.44
C PRO A 199 -4.31 -1.55 -6.12
N TYR A 200 -5.32 -2.26 -5.59
CA TYR A 200 -6.62 -1.75 -5.11
C TYR A 200 -7.52 -1.10 -6.17
N ASN A 201 -7.04 -0.09 -6.88
CA ASN A 201 -7.79 0.68 -7.87
C ASN A 201 -7.34 0.33 -9.30
N ILE A 202 -8.16 0.66 -10.28
CA ILE A 202 -7.87 0.55 -11.72
C ILE A 202 -8.12 1.86 -12.49
N GLU A 203 -8.58 2.91 -11.80
CA GLU A 203 -8.79 4.24 -12.36
C GLU A 203 -8.00 5.33 -11.60
N ASP A 204 -6.90 4.95 -10.94
CA ASP A 204 -6.05 5.85 -10.16
C ASP A 204 -4.72 6.12 -10.87
N ASP A 205 -4.76 6.92 -11.94
CA ASP A 205 -3.58 7.44 -12.62
C ASP A 205 -2.92 8.59 -11.82
N TYR A 206 -2.48 8.32 -10.59
CA TYR A 206 -1.97 9.33 -9.66
C TYR A 206 -0.76 10.15 -10.17
N TRP A 207 -0.08 9.68 -11.22
CA TRP A 207 0.97 10.42 -11.94
C TRP A 207 0.42 11.53 -12.85
N ASN A 208 -0.86 11.44 -13.24
CA ASN A 208 -1.55 12.41 -14.08
C ASN A 208 -2.17 13.52 -13.23
N CYS A 209 -1.31 14.44 -12.75
CA CYS A 209 -1.67 15.49 -11.79
C CYS A 209 -2.89 16.34 -12.15
N THR A 210 -3.23 16.44 -13.44
CA THR A 210 -4.25 17.37 -13.94
C THR A 210 -5.60 16.69 -14.13
N CYS A 211 -5.62 15.46 -14.63
CA CYS A 211 -6.84 14.82 -15.12
C CYS A 211 -7.22 13.54 -14.37
N ARG A 212 -6.47 13.18 -13.33
CA ARG A 212 -6.80 12.02 -12.50
C ARG A 212 -8.19 12.08 -11.90
N LYS A 213 -8.73 10.91 -11.53
CA LYS A 213 -10.04 10.74 -10.87
C LYS A 213 -10.11 11.44 -9.50
N TYR A 214 -9.09 11.23 -8.66
CA TYR A 214 -9.01 11.78 -7.29
C TYR A 214 -8.28 13.14 -7.27
N LYS A 215 -8.97 14.19 -7.69
CA LYS A 215 -8.39 15.54 -7.95
C LYS A 215 -8.05 16.34 -6.69
N ASP A 216 -8.60 15.96 -5.56
CA ASP A 216 -8.37 16.55 -4.25
C ASP A 216 -7.12 16.01 -3.55
N LEU A 217 -6.56 14.90 -4.06
CA LEU A 217 -5.28 14.38 -3.61
C LEU A 217 -4.11 15.06 -4.34
N ASP A 218 -3.01 15.27 -3.60
CA ASP A 218 -1.75 15.78 -4.17
C ASP A 218 -1.28 14.93 -5.35
N CYS A 219 -0.55 15.54 -6.29
CA CYS A 219 0.03 14.76 -7.38
C CYS A 219 1.04 13.74 -6.85
N MET A 220 1.12 12.57 -7.51
CA MET A 220 1.93 11.43 -7.09
C MET A 220 1.48 10.79 -5.76
N MET A 221 0.29 11.14 -5.24
CA MET A 221 -0.34 10.49 -4.09
C MET A 221 -1.30 9.40 -4.57
N PRO A 222 -0.97 8.10 -4.47
CA PRO A 222 -1.94 7.04 -4.72
C PRO A 222 -3.12 7.15 -3.76
N MET A 223 -4.33 6.88 -4.23
CA MET A 223 -5.53 6.91 -3.40
C MET A 223 -5.48 5.84 -2.30
N ALA A 224 -4.94 4.64 -2.58
CA ALA A 224 -4.72 3.61 -1.56
C ALA A 224 -3.77 4.08 -0.45
N GLN A 225 -2.78 4.92 -0.78
CA GLN A 225 -1.91 5.51 0.23
C GLN A 225 -2.65 6.49 1.13
N ALA A 226 -3.46 7.38 0.55
CA ALA A 226 -4.31 8.30 1.31
C ALA A 226 -5.33 7.55 2.18
N ALA A 227 -5.93 6.47 1.66
CA ALA A 227 -6.84 5.62 2.43
C ALA A 227 -6.14 4.95 3.61
N PHE A 228 -4.89 4.51 3.43
CA PHE A 228 -4.11 3.87 4.48
C PHE A 228 -3.74 4.84 5.61
N PHE A 229 -3.16 6.00 5.29
CA PHE A 229 -2.63 6.95 6.27
C PHE A 229 -3.68 7.92 6.84
N ASP A 230 -4.65 8.32 6.02
CA ASP A 230 -5.54 9.45 6.30
C ASP A 230 -7.01 9.06 6.36
N ASN A 231 -7.30 7.77 6.28
CA ASN A 231 -8.65 7.24 6.21
C ASN A 231 -9.46 7.86 5.06
N TYR A 232 -8.78 8.31 4.00
CA TYR A 232 -9.42 8.82 2.80
C TYR A 232 -10.39 7.78 2.23
N ASN A 233 -11.57 8.23 1.78
CA ASN A 233 -12.66 7.35 1.33
C ASN A 233 -13.01 6.26 2.37
N ASP A 234 -13.09 6.65 3.64
CA ASP A 234 -13.32 5.75 4.80
C ASP A 234 -12.32 4.58 4.88
N GLY A 235 -11.08 4.83 4.45
CA GLY A 235 -10.02 3.82 4.43
C GLY A 235 -10.23 2.73 3.38
N LYS A 236 -11.07 2.99 2.37
CA LYS A 236 -11.44 2.02 1.33
C LYS A 236 -10.99 2.41 -0.05
N ASP A 237 -10.81 1.41 -0.90
CA ASP A 237 -10.54 1.59 -2.32
C ASP A 237 -11.80 1.94 -3.12
N GLU A 238 -11.67 2.07 -4.43
CA GLU A 238 -12.78 2.46 -5.31
C GLU A 238 -13.92 1.44 -5.38
N TYR A 239 -13.69 0.21 -4.93
CA TYR A 239 -14.70 -0.86 -4.84
C TYR A 239 -15.31 -0.95 -3.44
N GLY A 240 -14.83 -0.16 -2.47
CA GLY A 240 -15.29 -0.23 -1.08
C GLY A 240 -14.63 -1.33 -0.25
N ARG A 241 -13.54 -1.92 -0.73
CA ARG A 241 -12.71 -2.85 0.05
C ARG A 241 -11.80 -2.04 0.98
N ILE A 242 -11.62 -2.51 2.21
CA ILE A 242 -10.67 -1.89 3.15
C ILE A 242 -9.25 -2.00 2.59
N VAL A 243 -8.55 -0.86 2.54
CA VAL A 243 -7.16 -0.77 2.10
C VAL A 243 -6.25 -1.24 3.23
N ARG A 244 -5.53 -2.33 2.96
CA ARG A 244 -4.64 -2.98 3.94
C ARG A 244 -3.19 -2.50 3.83
N LEU A 245 -2.81 -2.01 2.65
CA LEU A 245 -1.47 -1.54 2.32
C LEU A 245 -1.60 -0.25 1.50
N GLN A 246 -0.72 0.70 1.75
CA GLN A 246 -0.60 2.01 1.10
C GLN A 246 -0.03 1.93 -0.33
N ALA A 247 -0.25 0.83 -1.01
CA ALA A 247 0.48 0.47 -2.22
C ALA A 247 0.19 1.45 -3.37
N GLY A 248 1.25 1.99 -3.97
CA GLY A 248 1.19 2.74 -5.23
C GLY A 248 1.53 1.88 -6.44
N ILE A 249 2.35 0.84 -6.24
CA ILE A 249 2.76 -0.11 -7.28
C ILE A 249 2.90 -1.50 -6.68
N ASP A 250 2.38 -2.52 -7.36
CA ASP A 250 2.75 -3.91 -7.06
C ASP A 250 3.93 -4.31 -7.94
N VAL A 251 5.00 -4.78 -7.30
CA VAL A 251 6.22 -5.24 -7.97
C VAL A 251 6.30 -6.76 -7.81
N ASN A 252 6.51 -7.47 -8.91
CA ASN A 252 6.66 -8.92 -8.81
C ASN A 252 7.93 -9.29 -8.04
N THR A 253 7.91 -10.41 -7.32
CA THR A 253 9.04 -10.83 -6.46
C THR A 253 10.37 -10.95 -7.21
N LYS A 254 10.35 -11.31 -8.51
CA LYS A 254 11.56 -11.37 -9.36
C LYS A 254 12.14 -9.99 -9.67
N THR A 255 11.29 -8.99 -9.87
CA THR A 255 11.66 -7.58 -10.12
C THR A 255 12.13 -6.95 -8.83
N ALA A 256 11.43 -7.20 -7.72
CA ALA A 256 11.83 -6.75 -6.39
C ALA A 256 13.23 -7.28 -6.01
N LYS A 257 13.50 -8.57 -6.24
CA LYS A 257 14.84 -9.14 -6.05
C LYS A 257 15.90 -8.44 -6.90
N LYS A 258 15.60 -8.12 -8.16
CA LYS A 258 16.52 -7.38 -9.04
C LYS A 258 16.77 -5.94 -8.57
N LEU A 259 15.82 -5.33 -7.86
CA LEU A 259 15.99 -4.03 -7.20
C LEU A 259 16.82 -4.10 -5.91
N GLY A 260 17.05 -5.32 -5.38
CA GLY A 260 17.76 -5.52 -4.12
C GLY A 260 16.84 -5.48 -2.89
N LEU A 261 15.54 -5.78 -3.06
CA LEU A 261 14.62 -5.97 -1.94
C LEU A 261 14.64 -7.43 -1.46
N ASP A 262 14.52 -7.61 -0.16
CA ASP A 262 14.36 -8.92 0.46
C ASP A 262 13.00 -9.55 0.11
N HIS A 263 12.85 -10.86 0.33
CA HIS A 263 11.61 -11.54 -0.03
C HIS A 263 10.41 -10.97 0.73
N LEU A 264 9.38 -10.52 -0.01
CA LEU A 264 8.16 -9.90 0.51
C LEU A 264 8.34 -8.57 1.25
N GLN A 265 9.57 -8.03 1.30
CA GLN A 265 9.85 -6.72 1.86
C GLN A 265 9.32 -5.60 0.96
N ASN A 266 8.53 -4.70 1.53
CA ASN A 266 8.01 -3.54 0.83
C ASN A 266 8.99 -2.36 0.94
N ALA A 267 8.87 -1.36 0.07
CA ALA A 267 9.75 -0.19 0.14
C ALA A 267 9.14 1.04 -0.52
N TRP A 268 9.57 2.22 -0.07
CA TRP A 268 9.42 3.43 -0.86
C TRP A 268 10.44 3.43 -2.01
N VAL A 269 9.96 3.53 -3.24
CA VAL A 269 10.76 3.48 -4.47
C VAL A 269 10.55 4.74 -5.30
N GLU A 270 11.51 5.09 -6.13
CA GLU A 270 11.36 6.15 -7.13
C GLU A 270 10.94 5.51 -8.46
N VAL A 271 9.88 6.03 -9.07
CA VAL A 271 9.36 5.54 -10.36
C VAL A 271 9.35 6.68 -11.36
N ASP A 272 9.92 6.45 -12.53
CA ASP A 272 9.90 7.38 -13.65
C ASP A 272 8.66 7.13 -14.51
N PHE A 273 7.68 8.03 -14.40
CA PHE A 273 6.46 8.06 -15.18
C PHE A 273 6.54 8.98 -16.39
N SER A 274 7.70 9.56 -16.71
CA SER A 274 7.86 10.55 -17.81
C SER A 274 7.46 10.01 -19.18
N ARG A 275 7.50 8.68 -19.36
CA ARG A 275 7.06 8.01 -20.59
C ARG A 275 5.58 7.72 -20.63
N LEU A 276 4.87 7.82 -19.51
CA LEU A 276 3.43 7.62 -19.49
C LEU A 276 2.74 8.84 -20.11
N PRO A 277 1.66 8.63 -20.87
CA PRO A 277 0.85 9.74 -21.33
C PRO A 277 0.32 10.53 -20.13
N MET A 278 0.49 11.84 -20.18
CA MET A 278 -0.13 12.77 -19.24
C MET A 278 -1.17 13.57 -20.03
N CYS A 279 -2.34 13.78 -19.44
CA CYS A 279 -3.33 14.62 -20.09
C CYS A 279 -2.77 16.04 -20.23
N GLN A 280 -2.88 16.60 -21.43
CA GLN A 280 -2.57 18.01 -21.65
C GLN A 280 -3.73 18.85 -21.08
N LYS A 281 -3.41 19.97 -20.43
CA LYS A 281 -4.43 20.96 -20.07
C LYS A 281 -5.15 21.39 -21.35
N GLY A 282 -6.48 21.34 -21.33
CA GLY A 282 -7.30 22.19 -22.20
C GLY A 282 -7.13 23.66 -21.84
#